data_AF-A0AA41RW88-F1
#
_entry.id   AF-A0AA41RW88-F1
#
_cell.length_a   1.000
_cell.length_b   1.000
_cell.length_c   1.000
_cell.angle_alpha   90.00
_cell.angle_beta   90.00
_cell.angle_gamma   90.00
#
_symmetry.space_group_name_H-M   'P 1'
#
loop_
_entity.id
_entity.type
_entity.pdbx_description
1 polymer ?
#
loop_
_entity_poly.entity_id
_entity_poly.type
_entity_poly.pdbx_seq_one_letter_code
_entity_poly.pdbx_strand_id
1 'polypeptide(L)' 'VTRLSRKNVCFVMFMDESTLRTLSSEGQQPDRTGFIGLWKVVVVKNLPYTDMRRVGKIPKFLTHRLFPSA' A
#
# COMPACT_ATOMS: atom_id res chain seq x y z
N VAL A 1 -18.03 4.13 -1.38
CA VAL A 1 -17.71 3.29 -0.19
C VAL A 1 -18.59 3.71 0.99
N THR A 2 -19.36 2.80 1.57
CA THR A 2 -20.27 3.12 2.70
C THR A 2 -19.48 3.44 3.97
N ARG A 3 -20.09 4.15 4.93
CA ARG A 3 -19.46 4.44 6.24
C ARG A 3 -19.13 3.15 7.00
N LEU A 4 -19.98 2.13 6.89
CA LEU A 4 -19.78 0.82 7.50
C LEU A 4 -18.56 0.09 6.90
N SER A 5 -18.44 0.09 5.57
CA SER A 5 -17.31 -0.54 4.88
C SER A 5 -15.98 0.15 5.18
N ARG A 6 -15.95 1.49 5.29
CA ARG A 6 -14.75 2.23 5.71
C ARG A 6 -14.28 1.90 7.13
N LYS A 7 -15.20 1.51 8.02
CA LYS A 7 -14.87 1.12 9.40
C LYS A 7 -14.40 -0.33 9.48
N ASN A 8 -14.95 -1.20 8.65
CA ASN A 8 -14.78 -2.65 8.79
C ASN A 8 -13.75 -3.26 7.83
N VAL A 9 -13.34 -2.56 6.77
CA VAL A 9 -12.41 -3.07 5.75
C VAL A 9 -11.13 -2.26 5.76
N CYS A 10 -9.99 -2.95 5.84
CA CYS A 10 -8.67 -2.33 5.73
C CYS A 10 -8.28 -2.16 4.26
N PHE A 11 -8.12 -0.93 3.81
CA PHE A 11 -7.59 -0.60 2.48
C PHE A 11 -6.08 -0.33 2.61
N VAL A 12 -5.26 -1.18 1.99
CA VAL A 12 -3.80 -1.08 2.06
C VAL A 12 -3.22 -1.07 0.65
N MET A 13 -2.30 -0.15 0.41
CA MET A 13 -1.61 0.01 -0.87
C MET A 13 -0.11 -0.19 -0.66
N PHE A 14 0.44 -1.21 -1.32
CA PHE A 14 1.88 -1.50 -1.29
C PHE A 14 2.56 -0.86 -2.49
N MET A 15 3.58 -0.05 -2.24
CA MET A 15 4.28 0.71 -3.26
C MET A 15 5.78 0.79 -2.95
N ASP A 16 6.59 1.01 -3.97
CA ASP A 16 8.02 1.28 -3.83
C ASP A 16 8.29 2.78 -3.59
N GLU A 17 9.53 3.09 -3.21
CA GLU A 17 9.92 4.48 -2.91
C GLU A 17 9.85 5.41 -4.12
N SER A 18 10.10 4.90 -5.33
CA SER A 18 10.08 5.75 -6.54
C SER A 18 8.65 6.15 -6.88
N THR A 19 7.71 5.21 -6.83
CA THR A 19 6.29 5.49 -7.06
C THR A 19 5.72 6.41 -5.98
N LEU A 20 6.16 6.28 -4.71
CA LEU A 20 5.75 7.21 -3.66
C LEU A 20 6.22 8.64 -3.94
N ARG A 21 7.45 8.82 -4.43
CA ARG A 21 7.98 10.14 -4.80
C ARG A 21 7.19 10.75 -5.96
N THR A 22 6.87 9.96 -6.97
CA THR A 22 6.04 10.40 -8.11
C THR A 22 4.66 10.85 -7.61
N LEU A 23 3.97 10.04 -6.82
CA LEU A 23 2.67 10.43 -6.24
C LEU A 23 2.76 11.70 -5.39
N SER A 24 3.82 11.83 -4.58
CA SER A 24 4.03 13.02 -3.75
C SER A 24 4.26 14.27 -4.60
N SER A 25 4.90 14.14 -5.76
CA SER A 25 5.09 15.24 -6.73
C SER A 25 3.79 15.62 -7.45
N GLU A 26 2.86 14.68 -7.60
CA GLU A 26 1.51 14.90 -8.14
C GLU A 26 0.53 15.43 -7.06
N GLY A 27 1.00 15.69 -5.84
CA GLY A 27 0.20 16.22 -4.74
C GLY A 27 -0.55 15.18 -3.91
N GLN A 28 -0.35 13.88 -4.18
CA GLN A 28 -0.88 12.78 -3.38
C GLN A 28 0.10 12.42 -2.25
N GLN A 29 0.23 13.31 -1.27
CA GLN A 29 1.08 13.05 -0.11
C GLN A 29 0.32 12.25 0.97
N PRO A 30 0.96 11.24 1.59
CA PRO A 30 0.40 10.57 2.75
C PRO A 30 0.19 11.56 3.89
N ASP A 31 -0.94 11.47 4.57
CA ASP A 31 -1.20 12.20 5.81
C ASP A 31 -0.19 11.77 6.90
N ARG A 32 -0.15 12.48 8.03
CA ARG A 32 0.70 12.17 9.20
C ARG A 32 0.53 10.74 9.72
N THR A 33 -0.63 10.15 9.44
CA THR A 33 -1.00 8.77 9.79
C THR A 33 -0.64 7.73 8.71
N GLY A 34 -0.08 8.15 7.57
CA GLY A 34 0.34 7.30 6.46
C GLY A 34 -0.76 6.93 5.47
N PHE A 35 -1.85 7.71 5.41
CA PHE A 35 -2.99 7.45 4.53
C PHE A 35 -3.04 8.43 3.35
N ILE A 36 -3.39 7.91 2.17
CA ILE A 36 -3.82 8.71 1.02
C ILE A 36 -5.30 8.42 0.80
N GLY A 37 -6.16 9.37 1.19
CA GLY A 37 -7.60 9.18 1.19
C GLY A 37 -8.03 8.02 2.10
N LEU A 38 -8.47 6.90 1.51
CA LEU A 38 -8.88 5.69 2.24
C LEU A 38 -7.77 4.65 2.38
N TRP A 39 -6.68 4.78 1.63
CA TRP A 39 -5.65 3.76 1.51
C TRP A 39 -4.50 4.02 2.48
N LYS A 40 -4.17 3.03 3.31
CA LYS A 40 -2.93 3.03 4.07
C LYS A 40 -1.76 2.70 3.14
N VAL A 41 -0.81 3.61 3.03
CA VAL A 41 0.37 3.43 2.17
C VAL A 41 1.43 2.64 2.94
N VAL A 42 1.93 1.57 2.33
CA VAL A 42 3.03 0.76 2.85
C VAL A 42 4.16 0.78 1.82
N VAL A 43 5.27 1.40 2.21
CA VAL A 43 6.46 1.50 1.35
C VAL A 43 7.29 0.22 1.48
N VAL A 44 7.43 -0.52 0.39
CA VAL A 44 8.24 -1.73 0.32
C VAL A 44 9.66 -1.35 -0.08
N LYS A 45 10.60 -1.61 0.83
CA LYS A 45 12.04 -1.44 0.60
C LYS A 45 12.66 -2.79 0.24
N ASN A 46 13.75 -2.77 -0.51
CA ASN A 46 14.51 -3.97 -0.91
C ASN A 46 13.65 -5.00 -1.64
N LEU A 47 13.13 -4.61 -2.81
CA LEU A 47 12.34 -5.49 -3.65
C LEU A 47 13.16 -6.73 -4.05
N PRO A 48 12.62 -7.95 -3.90
CA PRO A 48 13.34 -9.18 -4.22
C PRO A 48 13.49 -9.41 -5.73
N TYR A 49 12.74 -8.65 -6.54
CA TYR A 49 12.76 -8.73 -8.00
C TYR A 49 13.01 -7.35 -8.59
N THR A 50 13.87 -7.32 -9.61
CA THR A 50 14.11 -6.13 -10.45
C THR A 50 12.93 -5.85 -11.39
N ASP A 51 12.22 -6.89 -11.82
CA ASP A 51 11.01 -6.77 -12.63
C ASP A 51 9.80 -6.35 -11.79
N MET A 52 9.31 -5.12 -12.00
CA MET A 52 8.16 -4.55 -11.30
C MET A 52 6.88 -5.38 -11.46
N ARG A 53 6.71 -6.12 -12.56
CA ARG A 53 5.53 -6.98 -12.78
C ARG A 53 5.44 -8.13 -11.78
N ARG A 54 6.59 -8.55 -11.22
CA ARG A 54 6.66 -9.61 -10.21
C ARG A 54 6.44 -9.07 -8.80
N VAL A 55 6.78 -7.82 -8.55
CA VAL A 55 6.62 -7.15 -7.26
C VAL A 55 5.16 -7.14 -6.82
N GLY A 56 4.22 -6.86 -7.74
CA GLY A 56 2.79 -6.89 -7.43
C GLY A 56 2.25 -8.25 -6.98
N LYS A 57 2.98 -9.35 -7.24
CA LYS A 57 2.59 -10.69 -6.77
C LYS A 57 3.02 -10.94 -5.31
N ILE A 58 3.96 -10.18 -4.75
CA ILE A 58 4.48 -10.39 -3.40
C ILE A 58 3.39 -10.19 -2.34
N PRO A 59 2.62 -9.08 -2.32
CA PRO A 59 1.56 -8.90 -1.33
C PRO A 59 0.49 -9.99 -1.43
N LYS A 60 0.27 -10.55 -2.64
CA LYS A 60 -0.69 -11.63 -2.88
C LYS A 60 -0.25 -12.96 -2.24
N PHE A 61 1.04 -13.27 -2.22
CA PHE A 61 1.54 -14.50 -1.60
C PHE A 61 1.76 -14.38 -0.09
N LEU A 62 1.99 -13.16 0.40
CA LEU A 62 2.28 -12.90 1.80
C LEU A 62 1.09 -12.34 2.60
N THR A 63 -0.14 -12.42 2.07
CA THR A 63 -1.34 -11.94 2.76
C THR A 63 -1.45 -12.50 4.18
N HIS A 64 -1.21 -13.80 4.36
CA HIS A 64 -1.24 -14.47 5.67
C HIS A 64 -0.21 -13.93 6.68
N ARG A 65 0.91 -13.34 6.20
CA ARG A 65 1.93 -12.72 7.07
C ARG A 65 1.68 -11.25 7.29
N LEU A 66 1.17 -10.57 6.27
CA LEU A 66 0.91 -9.13 6.30
C LEU A 66 -0.35 -8.80 7.11
N PHE A 67 -1.30 -9.73 7.16
CA PHE A 67 -2.59 -9.57 7.83
C PHE A 67 -2.92 -10.81 8.68
N PRO A 68 -2.17 -11.06 9.76
CA PRO A 68 -2.35 -12.27 10.59
C PRO A 68 -3.67 -12.29 11.38
N SER A 69 -4.38 -11.16 11.45
CA SER A 69 -5.63 -10.99 12.21
C SER A 69 -6.78 -10.45 11.34
N ALA A 70 -6.65 -10.55 10.02
CA ALA A 70 -7.70 -10.17 9.08
C ALA A 70 -8.66 -11.33 8.79
#